data_AF-A0A6S7L0E7-F1
#
_entry.id   AF-A0A6S7L0E7-F1
#
_cell.length_a   1.000
_cell.length_b   1.000
_cell.length_c   1.000
_cell.angle_alpha   90.00
_cell.angle_beta   90.00
_cell.angle_gamma   90.00
#
_symmetry.space_group_name_H-M   'P 1'
#
loop_
_entity.id
_entity.type
_entity.pdbx_description
1 polymer ?
#
loop_
_entity_poly.entity_id
_entity_poly.type
_entity_poly.pdbx_seq_one_letter_code
_entity_poly.pdbx_strand_id
1 'polypeptide(L)'
;MCGGRMANIPCSRVGHVYRRNVPYTYPKPNAVSINFRRVAEVWMDEYKFWLYDRRPSLKLVKEFGDISQRIALRKELKCKTFKWYLENVANDTVSLDYGLSRSYSQVRNPETNLCLDTMGRISGELLGASYCHGLLGNQ
;
A
#
# COMPACT_ATOMS: atom_id res chain seq x y z
N MET A 1 17.66 2.29 -2.33
CA MET A 1 17.74 1.19 -3.31
C MET A 1 18.84 1.39 -4.36
N CYS A 2 19.05 2.58 -4.92
CA CYS A 2 20.05 2.82 -6.00
C CYS A 2 21.30 3.60 -5.55
N GLY A 3 21.73 3.46 -4.30
CA GLY A 3 22.95 4.10 -3.78
C GLY A 3 22.79 5.49 -3.13
N GLY A 4 21.65 6.15 -3.30
CA GLY A 4 21.36 7.43 -2.61
C GLY A 4 20.99 7.27 -1.12
N ARG A 5 20.99 8.40 -0.40
CA ARG A 5 20.58 8.51 1.01
C ARG A 5 19.45 9.54 1.16
N MET A 6 18.52 9.28 2.07
CA MET A 6 17.49 10.22 2.51
C MET A 6 17.78 10.64 3.96
N ALA A 7 17.68 11.92 4.27
CA ALA A 7 17.96 12.43 5.62
C ALA A 7 16.98 13.53 6.01
N ASN A 8 16.49 13.48 7.24
CA ASN A 8 15.79 14.58 7.87
C ASN A 8 16.84 15.46 8.57
N ILE A 9 16.84 16.76 8.30
CA ILE A 9 17.83 17.71 8.85
C ILE A 9 17.13 18.62 9.86
N PRO A 10 17.23 18.37 11.19
CA PRO A 10 16.45 19.10 12.19
C PRO A 10 16.71 20.61 12.26
N CYS A 11 17.89 21.03 11.80
CA CYS A 11 18.30 22.44 11.76
C CYS A 11 17.67 23.21 10.58
N SER A 12 17.20 22.52 9.54
CA SER A 12 16.51 23.15 8.40
C SER A 12 15.01 23.06 8.62
N ARG A 13 14.34 24.22 8.76
CA ARG A 13 12.92 24.28 9.14
C ARG A 13 12.11 25.03 8.11
N VAL A 14 11.03 24.40 7.65
CA VAL A 14 10.06 24.98 6.71
C VAL A 14 8.67 24.72 7.28
N GLY A 15 7.85 25.77 7.39
CA GLY A 15 6.45 25.66 7.80
C GLY A 15 5.56 25.17 6.66
N HIS A 16 4.66 24.23 6.95
CA HIS A 16 3.66 23.74 5.99
C HIS A 16 2.25 23.96 6.54
N VAL A 17 1.38 24.60 5.75
CA VAL A 17 -0.04 24.79 6.11
C VAL A 17 -0.79 23.51 5.79
N TYR A 18 -1.19 22.78 6.83
CA TYR A 18 -2.02 21.58 6.67
C TYR A 18 -3.43 21.92 6.22
N ARG A 19 -3.96 21.10 5.31
CA ARG A 19 -5.32 21.21 4.78
C ARG A 19 -6.10 19.94 5.03
N ARG A 20 -7.40 20.06 5.31
CA ARG A 20 -8.31 18.91 5.45
C ARG A 20 -8.66 18.28 4.11
N ASN A 21 -8.87 19.12 3.08
CA ASN A 21 -9.27 18.70 1.74
C ASN A 21 -8.37 19.31 0.67
N VAL A 22 -8.30 18.66 -0.48
CA VAL A 22 -7.56 19.16 -1.65
C VAL A 22 -8.43 20.23 -2.35
N PRO A 23 -7.97 21.48 -2.50
CA PRO A 23 -8.79 22.60 -2.96
C PRO A 23 -8.91 22.68 -4.49
N TYR A 24 -8.49 21.64 -5.21
CA TYR A 24 -8.52 21.56 -6.67
C TYR A 24 -9.08 20.22 -7.13
N THR A 25 -9.62 20.21 -8.34
CA THR A 25 -10.10 19.00 -9.00
C THR A 25 -8.95 18.24 -9.64
N TYR A 26 -9.04 16.91 -9.60
CA TYR A 26 -8.10 16.07 -10.34
C TYR A 26 -8.53 16.00 -11.81
N PRO A 27 -7.64 16.29 -12.77
CA PRO A 27 -7.99 16.22 -14.19
C PRO A 27 -8.22 14.78 -14.67
N LYS A 28 -7.71 13.78 -13.93
CA LYS A 28 -7.95 12.37 -14.21
C LYS A 28 -8.54 11.68 -12.98
N PRO A 29 -9.66 10.95 -13.12
CA PRO A 29 -10.14 10.09 -12.05
C PRO A 29 -9.07 9.05 -11.71
N ASN A 30 -8.96 8.68 -10.43
CA ASN A 30 -8.06 7.62 -9.95
C ASN A 30 -6.55 7.86 -10.17
N ALA A 31 -6.12 9.08 -10.47
CA ALA A 31 -4.71 9.41 -10.69
C ALA A 31 -3.80 8.94 -9.54
N VAL A 32 -4.28 9.06 -8.30
CA VAL A 32 -3.57 8.61 -7.10
C VAL A 32 -3.35 7.09 -7.12
N SER A 33 -4.40 6.31 -7.38
CA SER A 33 -4.33 4.85 -7.45
C SER A 33 -3.42 4.37 -8.58
N ILE A 34 -3.47 5.02 -9.75
CA ILE A 34 -2.57 4.76 -10.88
C ILE A 34 -1.12 5.01 -10.47
N ASN A 35 -0.84 6.12 -9.81
CA ASN A 35 0.52 6.46 -9.38
C ASN A 35 1.05 5.46 -8.33
N PHE A 36 0.22 5.06 -7.37
CA PHE A 36 0.58 3.99 -6.42
C PHE A 36 0.90 2.68 -7.13
N ARG A 37 0.09 2.28 -8.12
CA ARG A 37 0.32 1.07 -8.91
C ARG A 37 1.66 1.13 -9.64
N ARG A 38 1.97 2.24 -10.31
CA ARG A 38 3.26 2.42 -11.02
C ARG A 38 4.46 2.31 -10.09
N VAL A 39 4.39 2.90 -8.89
CA VAL A 39 5.48 2.81 -7.90
C VAL A 39 5.64 1.37 -7.41
N ALA A 40 4.54 0.70 -7.08
CA ALA A 40 4.56 -0.67 -6.57
C ALA A 40 5.13 -1.64 -7.61
N GLU A 41 4.68 -1.56 -8.86
CA GLU A 41 5.17 -2.42 -9.95
C GLU A 41 6.67 -2.23 -10.24
N VAL A 42 7.20 -1.01 -10.11
CA VAL A 42 8.61 -0.72 -10.40
C VAL A 42 9.52 -1.03 -9.23
N TRP A 43 9.11 -0.79 -7.99
CA TRP A 43 10.02 -0.72 -6.84
C TRP A 43 9.77 -1.75 -5.74
N MET A 44 8.57 -2.33 -5.62
CA MET A 44 8.22 -3.17 -4.46
C MET A 44 8.42 -4.67 -4.68
N ASP A 45 8.92 -5.10 -5.83
CA ASP A 45 9.16 -6.52 -6.15
C ASP A 45 7.92 -7.39 -5.81
N GLU A 46 8.08 -8.52 -5.12
CA GLU A 46 6.99 -9.37 -4.64
C GLU A 46 6.14 -8.72 -3.53
N TYR A 47 6.66 -7.72 -2.83
CA TYR A 47 5.95 -7.04 -1.72
C TYR A 47 4.80 -6.17 -2.22
N LYS A 48 4.69 -5.93 -3.53
CA LYS A 48 3.50 -5.29 -4.11
C LYS A 48 2.23 -6.09 -3.88
N PHE A 49 2.31 -7.42 -3.73
CA PHE A 49 1.13 -8.25 -3.47
C PHE A 49 0.53 -7.94 -2.09
N TRP A 50 1.35 -7.71 -1.07
CA TRP A 50 0.89 -7.24 0.24
C TRP A 50 0.14 -5.91 0.16
N LEU A 51 0.62 -4.98 -0.66
CA LEU A 51 -0.07 -3.72 -0.90
C LEU A 51 -1.42 -3.95 -1.59
N TYR A 52 -1.48 -4.85 -2.56
CA TYR A 52 -2.70 -5.16 -3.31
C TYR A 52 -3.72 -5.91 -2.46
N ASP A 53 -3.28 -6.75 -1.54
CA ASP A 53 -4.14 -7.45 -0.59
C ASP A 53 -4.74 -6.44 0.39
N ARG A 54 -3.95 -5.53 0.96
CA ARG A 54 -4.47 -4.48 1.86
C ARG A 54 -5.30 -3.41 1.15
N ARG A 55 -5.06 -3.18 -0.14
CA ARG A 55 -5.80 -2.20 -0.96
C ARG A 55 -6.20 -2.82 -2.30
N PRO A 56 -7.26 -3.66 -2.33
CA PRO A 56 -7.70 -4.37 -3.54
C PRO A 56 -8.06 -3.46 -4.69
N SER A 57 -8.52 -2.24 -4.40
CA SER A 57 -8.80 -1.23 -5.42
C SER A 57 -7.57 -0.91 -6.30
N LEU A 58 -6.35 -1.06 -5.78
CA LEU A 58 -5.12 -0.93 -6.58
C LEU A 58 -4.90 -2.11 -7.52
N LYS A 59 -5.41 -3.31 -7.19
CA LYS A 59 -5.40 -4.49 -8.07
C LYS A 59 -6.35 -4.33 -9.26
N LEU A 60 -7.43 -3.57 -9.07
CA LEU A 60 -8.41 -3.28 -10.12
C LEU A 60 -7.92 -2.24 -11.15
N VAL A 61 -6.83 -1.52 -10.86
CA VAL A 61 -6.19 -0.61 -11.81
C VAL A 61 -5.42 -1.41 -12.85
N LYS A 62 -6.13 -1.84 -13.90
CA LYS A 62 -5.52 -2.57 -15.04
C LYS A 62 -4.67 -1.68 -15.92
N GLU A 63 -5.10 -0.44 -16.12
CA GLU A 63 -4.40 0.54 -16.95
C GLU A 63 -3.65 1.55 -16.09
N PHE A 64 -2.36 1.31 -15.89
CA PHE A 64 -1.46 2.23 -15.20
C PHE A 64 -0.40 2.86 -16.13
N GLY A 65 -0.52 2.61 -17.43
CA GLY A 65 0.37 3.10 -18.49
C GLY A 65 1.74 2.41 -18.52
N ASP A 66 2.56 2.77 -19.51
CA ASP A 66 3.88 2.16 -19.70
C ASP A 66 4.87 2.56 -18.60
N ILE A 67 5.57 1.56 -18.04
CA ILE A 67 6.60 1.69 -17.02
C ILE A 67 7.95 1.09 -17.46
N SER A 68 8.07 0.65 -18.72
CA SER A 68 9.25 0.00 -19.29
C SER A 68 10.54 0.76 -19.02
N GLN A 69 10.55 2.08 -19.27
CA GLN A 69 11.71 2.94 -19.03
C GLN A 69 12.14 2.99 -17.56
N ARG A 70 11.18 2.90 -16.62
CA ARG A 70 11.48 2.92 -15.18
C ARG A 70 12.06 1.58 -14.72
N ILE A 71 11.58 0.48 -15.26
CA ILE A 71 12.17 -0.86 -15.04
C ILE A 71 13.59 -0.91 -15.63
N ALA A 72 13.77 -0.40 -16.84
CA ALA A 72 15.09 -0.33 -17.50
C ALA A 72 16.09 0.48 -16.67
N LEU A 73 15.69 1.67 -16.21
CA LEU A 73 16.52 2.52 -15.36
C LEU A 73 16.92 1.82 -14.05
N ARG A 74 15.97 1.12 -13.39
CA ARG A 74 16.26 0.38 -12.15
C ARG A 74 17.31 -0.71 -12.39
N LYS A 75 17.25 -1.38 -13.55
CA LYS A 75 18.22 -2.40 -13.97
C LYS A 75 19.58 -1.78 -14.30
N GLU A 76 19.61 -0.70 -15.07
CA GLU A 76 20.82 0.01 -15.49
C GLU A 76 21.63 0.50 -14.28
N LEU A 77 20.94 1.11 -13.30
CA LEU A 77 21.55 1.61 -12.07
C LEU A 77 21.90 0.49 -11.06
N LYS A 78 21.65 -0.78 -11.40
CA LYS A 78 21.90 -1.95 -10.54
C LYS A 78 21.32 -1.78 -9.14
N CYS A 79 20.09 -1.23 -9.06
CA CYS A 79 19.44 -0.97 -7.79
C CYS A 79 19.22 -2.25 -7.00
N LYS A 80 19.32 -2.16 -5.67
CA LYS A 80 19.01 -3.25 -4.73
C LYS A 80 17.54 -3.66 -4.77
N THR A 81 17.23 -4.84 -4.24
CA THR A 81 15.86 -5.36 -4.08
C THR A 81 15.09 -4.59 -3.00
N PHE A 82 13.77 -4.69 -3.04
CA PHE A 82 12.91 -4.11 -2.01
C PHE A 82 13.08 -4.82 -0.66
N LYS A 83 13.32 -6.15 -0.68
CA LYS A 83 13.74 -6.90 0.50
C LYS A 83 14.96 -6.27 1.18
N TRP A 84 16.01 -5.98 0.41
CA TRP A 84 17.20 -5.30 0.94
C TRP A 84 16.84 -3.93 1.55
N TYR A 85 15.95 -3.18 0.91
CA TYR A 85 15.50 -1.88 1.43
C TYR A 85 14.78 -2.02 2.78
N LEU A 86 13.88 -2.99 2.93
CA LEU A 86 13.20 -3.25 4.19
C LEU A 86 14.18 -3.69 5.29
N GLU A 87 15.13 -4.56 4.97
CA GLU A 87 16.10 -5.08 5.94
C GLU A 87 17.19 -4.07 6.35
N ASN A 88 17.54 -3.12 5.47
CA ASN A 88 18.70 -2.25 5.67
C ASN A 88 18.37 -0.76 5.83
N VAL A 89 17.19 -0.31 5.38
CA VAL A 89 16.81 1.11 5.39
C VAL A 89 15.54 1.35 6.21
N ALA A 90 14.53 0.49 6.07
CA ALA A 90 13.23 0.64 6.74
C ALA A 90 12.97 -0.50 7.74
N ASN A 91 14.02 -0.92 8.46
CA ASN A 91 14.01 -2.10 9.34
C ASN A 91 13.19 -1.91 10.63
N ASP A 92 12.80 -0.68 10.92
CA ASP A 92 11.96 -0.25 12.04
C ASP A 92 10.48 -0.14 11.66
N THR A 93 10.16 -0.09 10.37
CA THR A 93 8.79 0.16 9.90
C THR A 93 7.89 -1.08 9.89
N VAL A 94 8.46 -2.29 9.79
CA VAL A 94 7.66 -3.52 9.68
C VAL A 94 8.31 -4.64 10.48
N SER A 95 7.62 -5.13 11.51
CA SER A 95 7.94 -6.40 12.15
C SER A 95 7.86 -7.49 11.08
N LEU A 96 8.99 -8.17 10.85
CA LEU A 96 9.28 -9.15 9.80
C LEU A 96 8.39 -10.42 9.79
N ASP A 97 7.13 -10.35 10.17
CA ASP A 97 6.19 -11.44 9.86
C ASP A 97 5.57 -11.21 8.47
N TYR A 98 6.44 -11.14 7.47
CA TYR A 98 6.08 -11.31 6.06
C TYR A 98 5.97 -12.79 5.70
N GLY A 99 5.70 -13.67 6.68
CA GLY A 99 5.20 -15.00 6.38
C GLY A 99 4.00 -14.81 5.44
N LEU A 100 4.07 -15.42 4.24
CA LEU A 100 2.94 -15.44 3.32
C LEU A 100 1.69 -15.76 4.13
N SER A 101 0.78 -14.79 4.26
CA SER A 101 -0.46 -14.99 5.01
C SER A 101 -1.12 -16.24 4.41
N ARG A 102 -1.24 -17.32 5.19
CA ARG A 102 -1.76 -18.61 4.70
C ARG A 102 -3.14 -18.44 4.06
N SER A 103 -3.87 -17.46 4.54
CA SER A 103 -5.09 -16.93 3.95
C SER A 103 -5.17 -15.43 4.22
N TYR A 104 -5.75 -14.68 3.28
CA TYR A 104 -6.11 -13.30 3.47
C TYR A 104 -7.40 -13.05 2.68
N SER A 105 -8.51 -12.98 3.39
CA SER A 105 -9.86 -12.78 2.85
C SER A 105 -10.81 -12.46 3.99
N GLN A 106 -12.06 -12.16 3.66
CA GLN A 106 -13.14 -11.96 4.62
C GLN A 106 -13.38 -13.20 5.49
N VAL A 107 -13.62 -13.00 6.79
CA VAL A 107 -13.96 -14.07 7.73
C VAL A 107 -15.47 -14.28 7.71
N ARG A 108 -15.95 -15.19 6.85
CA ARG A 108 -17.37 -15.50 6.66
C ARG A 108 -17.84 -16.62 7.61
N ASN A 109 -18.94 -16.38 8.30
CA ASN A 109 -19.72 -17.42 8.96
C ASN A 109 -20.59 -18.14 7.91
N PRO A 110 -20.44 -19.47 7.70
CA PRO A 110 -21.16 -20.20 6.65
C PRO A 110 -22.66 -20.36 6.93
N GLU A 111 -23.09 -20.38 8.19
CA GLU A 111 -24.50 -20.53 8.58
C GLU A 111 -25.31 -19.25 8.33
N THR A 112 -24.69 -18.09 8.60
CA THR A 112 -25.40 -16.80 8.55
C THR A 112 -25.09 -15.98 7.31
N ASN A 113 -24.06 -16.33 6.54
CA ASN A 113 -23.51 -15.51 5.45
C ASN A 113 -23.05 -14.10 5.85
N LEU A 114 -22.79 -13.89 7.15
CA LEU A 114 -22.22 -12.65 7.64
C LEU A 114 -20.69 -12.76 7.71
N CYS A 115 -20.03 -11.63 7.46
CA CYS A 115 -18.60 -11.47 7.58
C CYS A 115 -18.28 -10.65 8.84
N LEU A 116 -17.20 -11.03 9.53
CA LEU A 116 -16.63 -10.22 10.61
C LEU A 116 -16.26 -8.84 10.04
N ASP A 117 -16.68 -7.78 10.71
CA ASP A 117 -16.50 -6.40 10.25
C ASP A 117 -16.04 -5.51 11.41
N THR A 118 -15.03 -4.68 11.19
CA THR A 118 -14.59 -3.70 12.20
C THR A 118 -15.61 -2.60 12.42
N MET A 119 -16.62 -2.46 11.57
CA MET A 119 -17.64 -1.40 11.58
C MET A 119 -17.03 0.02 11.54
N GLY A 120 -15.79 0.15 11.04
CA GLY A 120 -15.01 1.39 11.09
C GLY A 120 -14.56 1.81 12.49
N ARG A 121 -14.64 0.89 13.47
CA ARG A 121 -14.28 1.09 14.87
C ARG A 121 -12.78 1.03 15.09
N ILE A 122 -12.35 1.59 16.21
CA ILE A 122 -10.93 1.65 16.60
C ILE A 122 -10.55 0.50 17.54
N SER A 123 -9.25 0.40 17.85
CA SER A 123 -8.71 -0.63 18.75
C SER A 123 -9.37 -0.56 20.14
N GLY A 124 -9.77 -1.72 20.67
CA GLY A 124 -10.44 -1.86 21.96
C GLY A 124 -11.97 -1.88 21.90
N GLU A 125 -12.56 -1.56 20.75
CA GLU A 125 -14.01 -1.64 20.55
C GLU A 125 -14.45 -3.02 20.04
N LEU A 126 -15.70 -3.40 20.31
CA LEU A 126 -16.26 -4.68 19.87
C LEU A 126 -16.38 -4.74 18.35
N LEU A 127 -16.01 -5.87 17.76
CA LEU A 127 -16.25 -6.18 16.35
C LEU A 127 -17.75 -6.42 16.09
N GLY A 128 -18.16 -6.29 14.83
CA GLY A 128 -19.50 -6.62 14.36
C GLY A 128 -19.51 -7.76 13.34
N ALA A 129 -20.71 -8.12 12.91
CA ALA A 129 -20.91 -8.99 11.76
C ALA A 129 -21.91 -8.32 10.81
N SER A 130 -21.59 -8.24 9.52
CA SER A 130 -22.43 -7.62 8.50
C SER A 130 -22.43 -8.42 7.20
N TYR A 131 -23.23 -8.01 6.22
CA TYR A 131 -23.26 -8.68 4.92
C TYR A 131 -21.85 -8.71 4.29
N CYS A 132 -21.46 -9.87 3.77
CA CYS A 132 -20.18 -10.02 3.09
C CYS A 132 -20.18 -9.22 1.79
N HIS A 133 -19.36 -8.18 1.68
CA HIS A 133 -19.34 -7.31 0.50
C HIS A 133 -18.13 -7.54 -0.43
N GLY A 134 -17.13 -8.32 -0.03
CA GLY A 134 -15.99 -8.68 -0.88
C GLY A 134 -15.08 -7.51 -1.29
N LEU A 135 -15.20 -6.37 -0.59
CA LEU A 135 -14.38 -5.16 -0.84
C LEU A 135 -13.17 -5.06 0.11
N LEU A 136 -13.01 -6.05 1.00
CA LEU A 136 -12.04 -6.06 2.11
C LEU A 136 -12.19 -4.82 3.01
N GLY A 137 -11.09 -4.21 3.44
CA GLY A 137 -11.13 -3.01 4.28
C GLY A 137 -11.48 -3.36 5.71
N ASN A 138 -12.75 -3.21 6.07
CA ASN A 138 -13.24 -3.55 7.41
C ASN A 138 -13.56 -5.05 7.57
N GLN A 139 -13.72 -5.78 6.46
CA GLN A 139 -14.00 -7.22 6.40
C GLN A 139 -12.81 -8.04 5.91
#